data_AF-A0A150GGS5-F1
#
_entry.id   AF-A0A150GGS5-F1
#
_cell.length_a   1.000
_cell.length_b   1.000
_cell.length_c   1.000
_cell.angle_alpha   90.00
_cell.angle_beta   90.00
_cell.angle_gamma   90.00
#
_symmetry.space_group_name_H-M   'P 1'
#
loop_
_entity.id
_entity.type
_entity.pdbx_description
1 polymer ?
#
loop_
_entity_poly.entity_id
_entity_poly.type
_entity_poly.pdbx_seq_one_letter_code
_entity_poly.pdbx_strand_id
1 'polypeptide(L)'
;MLRLARDYCEEGRVGHDAVAGWESEEEPSAEAPRNEAELKRLEELHRCHDLYVWLSFRLPQAFGYRRKAEAARALRGALLEKGLERLAAASAEAFGRRRHRRPRAHGAAGQGGWEGLRPDWRDEGEEEAERE
;
A
#
# COMPACT_ATOMS: atom_id res chain seq x y z
N MET A 1 -6.52 4.24 -18.79
CA MET A 1 -5.64 4.54 -19.94
C MET A 1 -6.39 4.86 -21.23
N LEU A 2 -7.29 4.00 -21.72
CA LEU A 2 -7.96 4.22 -23.01
C LEU A 2 -8.75 5.54 -23.11
N ARG A 3 -9.32 6.05 -22.00
CA ARG A 3 -9.96 7.37 -21.98
C ARG A 3 -9.00 8.51 -22.34
N LEU A 4 -7.79 8.56 -21.76
CA LEU A 4 -6.83 9.62 -22.08
C LEU A 4 -6.48 9.66 -23.57
N ALA A 5 -6.31 8.49 -24.19
CA ALA A 5 -6.05 8.39 -25.62
C ALA A 5 -7.26 8.81 -26.45
N ARG A 6 -8.46 8.38 -26.06
CA ARG A 6 -9.72 8.78 -26.70
C ARG A 6 -9.93 10.29 -26.64
N ASP A 7 -9.85 10.89 -25.45
CA ASP A 7 -10.06 12.32 -25.24
C ASP A 7 -9.02 13.13 -26.05
N TYR A 8 -7.78 12.67 -26.08
CA TYR A 8 -6.75 13.27 -26.93
C TYR A 8 -7.09 13.19 -28.42
N CYS A 9 -7.58 12.04 -28.91
CA CYS A 9 -7.95 11.87 -30.31
C CYS A 9 -9.21 12.65 -30.70
N GLU A 10 -10.19 12.76 -29.80
CA GLU A 10 -11.48 13.43 -30.05
C GLU A 10 -11.35 14.96 -29.94
N GLU A 11 -10.65 15.46 -28.92
CA GLU A 11 -10.66 16.87 -28.54
C GLU A 11 -9.30 17.57 -28.74
N GLY A 12 -8.23 16.80 -28.98
CA GLY A 12 -6.85 17.32 -29.05
C GLY A 12 -6.31 17.84 -27.72
N ARG A 13 -7.11 17.75 -26.65
CA ARG A 13 -6.82 18.19 -25.28
C ARG A 13 -7.39 17.19 -24.30
N VAL A 14 -6.74 17.09 -23.14
CA VAL A 14 -7.09 16.17 -22.08
C VAL A 14 -7.14 16.95 -20.77
N GLY A 15 -8.35 17.19 -20.28
CA GLY A 15 -8.58 17.81 -18.99
C GLY A 15 -8.04 16.98 -17.84
N HIS A 16 -7.74 17.61 -16.70
CA HIS A 16 -7.49 16.86 -15.45
C HIS A 16 -8.69 15.97 -15.09
N ASP A 17 -9.89 16.40 -15.47
CA ASP A 17 -11.13 15.68 -15.20
C ASP A 17 -11.26 14.39 -16.02
N ALA A 18 -10.43 14.18 -17.04
CA ALA A 18 -10.31 12.88 -17.70
C ALA A 18 -9.78 11.79 -16.76
N VAL A 19 -9.03 12.19 -15.72
CA VAL A 19 -8.59 11.32 -14.61
C VAL A 19 -9.58 11.41 -13.44
N ALA A 20 -10.15 12.59 -13.16
CA ALA A 20 -11.12 12.77 -12.08
C ALA A 20 -12.46 12.07 -12.34
N GLY A 21 -12.92 11.95 -13.59
CA GLY A 21 -14.13 11.21 -13.97
C GLY A 21 -14.02 9.68 -13.84
N TRP A 22 -12.95 9.18 -13.19
CA TRP A 22 -12.82 7.82 -12.69
C TRP A 22 -13.20 7.70 -11.22
N GLU A 23 -13.37 8.85 -10.58
CA GLU A 23 -13.99 9.09 -9.29
C GLU A 23 -15.44 9.47 -9.65
N SER A 24 -16.38 8.61 -9.32
CA SER A 24 -17.79 8.81 -9.64
C SER A 24 -18.33 9.93 -8.75
N GLU A 25 -18.36 11.20 -9.18
CA GLU A 25 -18.96 12.39 -8.51
C GLU A 25 -18.55 12.67 -7.05
N GLU A 26 -17.99 11.71 -6.33
CA GLU A 26 -17.43 11.81 -5.01
C GLU A 26 -15.95 12.14 -5.21
N GLU A 27 -15.55 13.33 -4.75
CA GLU A 27 -14.14 13.66 -4.53
C GLU A 27 -13.40 12.47 -3.90
N PRO A 28 -12.11 12.27 -4.20
CA PRO A 28 -11.34 11.24 -3.55
C PRO A 28 -11.51 11.40 -2.05
N SER A 29 -12.16 10.43 -1.40
CA SER A 29 -12.29 10.41 0.04
C SER A 29 -10.92 10.71 0.62
N ALA A 30 -10.81 11.82 1.36
CA ALA A 30 -9.54 12.24 1.99
C ALA A 30 -9.08 11.27 3.09
N GLU A 31 -9.78 10.15 3.24
CA GLU A 31 -9.48 9.09 4.16
C GLU A 31 -8.50 8.08 3.56
N ALA A 32 -7.59 7.59 4.39
CA ALA A 32 -6.73 6.49 3.97
C ALA A 32 -7.55 5.20 3.79
N PRO A 33 -7.15 4.32 2.86
CA PRO A 33 -7.80 3.03 2.61
C PRO A 33 -8.00 2.19 3.87
N ARG A 34 -9.16 1.53 3.97
CA ARG A 34 -9.55 0.67 5.10
C ARG A 34 -9.37 -0.82 4.79
N ASN A 35 -9.33 -1.19 3.52
CA ASN A 35 -9.17 -2.57 3.06
C ASN A 35 -8.32 -2.64 1.77
N GLU A 36 -7.95 -3.86 1.37
CA GLU A 36 -7.10 -4.10 0.19
C GLU A 36 -7.75 -3.62 -1.11
N ALA A 37 -9.08 -3.72 -1.25
CA ALA A 37 -9.77 -3.30 -2.47
C ALA A 37 -9.71 -1.79 -2.67
N GLU A 38 -9.92 -1.01 -1.60
CA GLU A 38 -9.75 0.45 -1.59
C GLU A 38 -8.30 0.84 -1.88
N LEU A 39 -7.32 0.12 -1.32
CA LEU A 39 -5.91 0.37 -1.56
C LEU A 39 -5.57 0.16 -3.05
N LYS A 40 -5.99 -0.98 -3.63
CA LYS A 40 -5.80 -1.28 -5.05
C LYS A 40 -6.40 -0.21 -5.97
N ARG A 41 -7.61 0.25 -5.63
CA ARG A 41 -8.27 1.33 -6.39
C ARG A 41 -7.48 2.63 -6.31
N LEU A 42 -6.98 2.98 -5.13
CA LEU A 42 -6.15 4.17 -4.93
C LEU A 42 -4.82 4.07 -5.71
N GLU A 43 -4.19 2.89 -5.75
CA GLU A 43 -2.98 2.63 -6.55
C GLU A 43 -3.23 2.78 -8.06
N GLU A 44 -4.36 2.29 -8.56
CA GLU A 44 -4.76 2.48 -9.97
C GLU A 44 -4.90 3.96 -10.32
N LEU A 45 -5.55 4.73 -9.45
CA LEU A 45 -5.72 6.18 -9.64
C LEU A 45 -4.37 6.91 -9.57
N HIS A 46 -3.54 6.59 -8.59
CA HIS A 46 -2.19 7.15 -8.46
C HIS A 46 -1.36 6.91 -9.73
N ARG A 47 -1.33 5.67 -10.24
CA ARG A 47 -0.63 5.32 -11.50
C ARG A 47 -1.11 6.11 -12.71
N CYS A 48 -2.39 6.49 -12.72
CA CYS A 48 -2.94 7.21 -13.86
C CYS A 48 -2.73 8.72 -13.77
N HIS A 49 -2.63 9.27 -12.55
CA HIS A 49 -2.07 10.61 -12.35
C HIS A 49 -0.59 10.65 -12.74
N ASP A 50 0.21 9.63 -12.41
CA ASP A 50 1.60 9.51 -12.88
C ASP A 50 1.70 9.56 -14.40
N LEU A 51 0.84 8.79 -15.09
CA LEU A 51 0.78 8.80 -16.55
C LEU A 51 0.37 10.16 -17.11
N TYR A 52 -0.65 10.80 -16.53
CA TYR A 52 -1.08 12.14 -16.95
C TYR A 52 0.08 13.14 -16.83
N VAL A 53 0.77 13.14 -15.68
CA VAL A 53 1.93 14.00 -15.45
C VAL A 53 3.03 13.70 -16.46
N TRP A 54 3.34 12.44 -16.71
CA TRP A 54 4.34 12.04 -17.70
C TRP A 54 3.99 12.52 -19.13
N LEU A 55 2.73 12.42 -19.52
CA LEU A 55 2.22 12.92 -20.81
C LEU A 55 2.27 14.45 -20.88
N SER A 56 2.00 15.15 -19.77
CA SER A 56 2.03 16.61 -19.71
C SER A 56 3.41 17.24 -19.94
N PHE A 57 4.49 16.48 -19.75
CA PHE A 57 5.84 16.93 -20.14
C PHE A 57 6.09 16.79 -21.64
N ARG A 58 5.45 15.83 -22.32
CA ARG A 58 5.66 15.54 -23.75
C ARG A 58 4.70 16.29 -24.65
N LEU A 59 3.47 16.45 -24.19
CA LEU A 59 2.36 17.07 -24.92
C LEU A 59 1.76 18.21 -24.09
N PRO A 60 2.54 19.26 -23.75
CA PRO A 60 2.11 20.29 -22.80
C PRO A 60 0.87 21.07 -23.25
N GLN A 61 0.66 21.19 -24.57
CA GLN A 61 -0.52 21.88 -25.13
C GLN A 61 -1.80 21.03 -25.06
N ALA A 62 -1.66 19.71 -25.00
CA ALA A 62 -2.79 18.80 -24.87
C ALA A 62 -3.10 18.46 -23.41
N PHE A 63 -2.09 18.44 -22.53
CA PHE A 63 -2.22 18.08 -21.12
C PHE A 63 -1.92 19.29 -20.22
N GLY A 64 -2.80 20.29 -20.27
CA GLY A 64 -2.58 21.62 -19.68
C GLY A 64 -2.68 21.70 -18.15
N TYR A 65 -3.13 20.64 -17.46
CA TYR A 65 -3.44 20.69 -16.02
C TYR A 65 -2.39 20.01 -15.14
N ARG A 66 -1.11 20.05 -15.55
CA ARG A 66 -0.01 19.36 -14.85
C ARG A 66 0.04 19.61 -13.34
N ARG A 67 0.00 20.88 -12.91
CA ARG A 67 0.10 21.23 -11.47
C ARG A 67 -1.03 20.60 -10.63
N LYS A 68 -2.25 20.54 -11.18
CA LYS A 68 -3.38 19.89 -10.50
C LYS A 68 -3.16 18.38 -10.41
N ALA A 69 -2.72 17.75 -11.50
CA ALA A 69 -2.39 16.33 -11.52
C ALA A 69 -1.22 15.98 -10.56
N GLU A 70 -0.21 16.84 -10.44
CA GLU A 70 0.89 16.67 -9.47
C GLU A 70 0.40 16.75 -8.03
N ALA A 71 -0.47 17.70 -7.69
CA ALA A 71 -1.07 17.81 -6.35
C ALA A 71 -1.94 16.58 -6.03
N ALA A 72 -2.76 16.17 -6.99
CA ALA A 72 -3.61 14.99 -6.92
C ALA A 72 -2.79 13.69 -6.75
N ARG A 73 -1.68 13.57 -7.47
CA ARG A 73 -0.70 12.48 -7.35
C ARG A 73 -0.10 12.43 -5.95
N ALA A 74 0.38 13.57 -5.44
CA ALA A 74 1.03 13.67 -4.13
C ALA A 74 0.07 13.32 -2.98
N LEU A 75 -1.17 13.83 -3.04
CA LEU A 75 -2.20 13.48 -2.07
C LEU A 75 -2.46 11.97 -2.03
N ARG A 76 -2.61 11.33 -3.20
CA ARG A 76 -2.83 9.88 -3.28
C ARG A 76 -1.63 9.08 -2.78
N GLY A 77 -0.40 9.54 -3.04
CA GLY A 77 0.81 8.95 -2.46
C GLY A 77 0.77 8.93 -0.94
N ALA A 78 0.44 10.05 -0.31
CA ALA A 78 0.31 10.14 1.15
C ALA A 78 -0.84 9.27 1.71
N LEU A 79 -1.94 9.09 0.97
CA LEU A 79 -3.04 8.20 1.37
C LEU A 79 -2.66 6.71 1.21
N LEU A 80 -1.87 6.35 0.20
CA LEU A 80 -1.33 5.00 0.02
C LEU A 80 -0.44 4.60 1.17
N GLU A 81 0.50 5.46 1.56
CA GLU A 81 1.40 5.24 2.70
C GLU A 81 0.60 4.95 3.98
N LYS A 82 -0.36 5.82 4.32
CA LYS A 82 -1.24 5.64 5.48
C LYS A 82 -2.10 4.37 5.40
N GLY A 83 -2.57 4.01 4.20
CA GLY A 83 -3.35 2.80 3.96
C GLY A 83 -2.51 1.53 4.19
N LEU A 84 -1.28 1.52 3.68
CA LEU A 84 -0.34 0.42 3.86
C LEU A 84 0.04 0.23 5.34
N GLU A 85 0.36 1.32 6.05
CA GLU A 85 0.65 1.28 7.49
C GLU A 85 -0.50 0.67 8.30
N ARG A 86 -1.73 1.12 8.02
CA ARG A 86 -2.94 0.61 8.70
C ARG A 86 -3.15 -0.88 8.46
N LEU A 87 -3.04 -1.33 7.21
CA LEU A 87 -3.23 -2.73 6.86
C LEU A 87 -2.12 -3.61 7.41
N ALA A 88 -0.88 -3.13 7.42
CA ALA A 88 0.24 -3.80 8.06
C ALA A 88 -0.01 -3.99 9.58
N ALA A 89 -0.44 -2.93 10.29
CA ALA A 89 -0.77 -3.01 11.71
C ALA A 89 -1.92 -4.00 11.98
N ALA A 90 -3.01 -3.94 11.21
CA ALA A 90 -4.14 -4.85 11.34
C ALA A 90 -3.72 -6.32 11.11
N SER A 91 -2.83 -6.56 10.15
CA SER A 91 -2.28 -7.89 9.89
C SER A 91 -1.45 -8.40 11.07
N ALA A 92 -0.56 -7.56 11.63
CA ALA A 92 0.29 -7.89 12.76
C ALA A 92 -0.53 -8.26 14.00
N GLU A 93 -1.59 -7.52 14.31
CA GLU A 93 -2.51 -7.85 15.40
C GLU A 93 -3.21 -9.20 15.18
N ALA A 94 -3.62 -9.51 13.95
CA ALA A 94 -4.24 -10.78 13.62
C ALA A 94 -3.29 -11.96 13.84
N PHE A 95 -2.00 -11.79 13.50
CA PHE A 95 -0.97 -12.80 13.78
C PHE A 95 -0.65 -12.92 15.27
N GLY A 96 -0.58 -11.80 16.00
CA GLY A 96 -0.40 -11.78 17.46
C GLY A 96 -1.53 -12.52 18.19
N ARG A 97 -2.79 -12.28 17.80
CA ARG A 97 -3.96 -12.97 18.36
C ARG A 97 -3.93 -14.49 18.13
N ARG A 98 -3.35 -14.98 17.02
CA ARG A 98 -3.20 -16.42 16.77
C ARG A 98 -2.18 -17.08 17.69
N ARG A 99 -1.10 -16.37 18.08
CA ARG A 99 -0.10 -16.90 19.02
C ARG A 99 -0.63 -17.03 20.45
N HIS A 100 -1.60 -16.20 20.84
CA HIS A 100 -2.21 -16.25 22.18
C HIS A 100 -3.43 -17.18 22.30
N ARG A 101 -3.98 -17.72 21.20
CA ARG A 101 -4.91 -18.86 21.26
C ARG A 101 -4.13 -20.16 21.47
N ARG A 102 -3.59 -20.34 22.67
CA ARG A 102 -3.19 -21.67 23.16
C ARG A 102 -4.47 -22.53 23.19
N PRO A 103 -4.52 -23.70 22.53
CA PRO A 103 -5.69 -24.54 22.62
C PRO A 103 -5.89 -24.91 24.10
N ARG A 104 -7.09 -24.64 24.61
CA ARG A 104 -7.53 -25.09 25.92
C ARG A 104 -7.57 -26.61 25.83
N ALA A 105 -6.50 -27.26 26.29
CA ALA A 105 -6.41 -28.71 26.38
C ALA A 105 -7.49 -29.20 27.34
N HIS A 106 -8.63 -29.63 26.78
CA HIS A 106 -9.60 -30.42 27.51
C HIS A 106 -9.10 -31.87 27.50
N GLY A 107 -8.63 -32.31 28.67
CA GLY A 107 -8.60 -33.71 29.09
C GLY A 107 -7.48 -34.59 28.52
N ALA A 108 -6.45 -34.82 29.32
CA ALA A 108 -5.91 -36.17 29.54
C ALA A 108 -4.95 -36.12 30.74
N ALA A 109 -5.37 -36.76 31.84
CA ALA A 109 -4.48 -37.15 32.90
C ALA A 109 -3.44 -38.13 32.31
N GLY A 110 -2.16 -37.82 32.52
CA GLY A 110 -1.04 -38.64 32.09
C GLY A 110 0.24 -38.05 32.63
N GLN A 111 0.65 -38.51 33.81
CA GLN A 111 1.94 -38.19 34.41
C GLN A 111 3.05 -38.75 33.50
N GLY A 112 3.97 -37.90 33.04
CA GLY A 112 5.11 -38.28 32.20
C GLY A 112 6.02 -37.07 32.00
N GLY A 113 7.32 -37.25 32.25
CA GLY A 113 8.27 -36.19 32.58
C GLY A 113 8.52 -35.16 31.48
N TRP A 114 8.68 -33.91 31.91
CA TRP A 114 9.21 -32.80 31.11
C TRP A 114 10.68 -32.57 31.46
N GLU A 115 11.54 -33.52 31.12
CA GLU A 115 12.98 -33.29 31.06
C GLU A 115 13.44 -33.54 29.62
N GLY A 116 13.98 -32.50 28.99
CA GLY A 116 14.58 -32.59 27.66
C GLY A 116 13.78 -31.86 26.59
N LEU A 117 13.96 -30.53 26.52
CA LEU A 117 14.01 -29.71 25.30
C LEU A 117 13.99 -28.23 25.72
N ARG A 118 15.10 -27.77 26.33
CA ARG A 118 15.46 -26.35 26.29
C ARG A 118 16.27 -26.16 25.01
N PRO A 119 15.86 -25.27 24.08
CA PRO A 119 16.74 -24.84 23.00
C PRO A 119 17.90 -24.06 23.62
N ASP A 120 19.12 -24.57 23.44
CA ASP A 120 20.38 -23.91 23.80
C ASP A 120 20.62 -22.81 22.76
N TRP A 121 20.25 -21.57 23.08
CA TRP A 121 20.73 -20.41 22.33
C TRP A 121 22.12 -20.08 22.83
N ARG A 122 23.13 -20.80 22.32
CA ARG A 122 24.51 -20.33 22.39
C ARG A 122 24.70 -19.22 21.39
N ASP A 123 25.01 -18.07 21.96
CA ASP A 123 25.55 -16.89 21.33
C ASP A 123 27.03 -17.19 21.00
N GLU A 124 27.31 -17.57 19.75
CA GLU A 124 28.68 -17.70 19.23
C GLU A 124 28.76 -16.89 17.94
N GLY A 125 29.25 -15.65 18.04
CA GLY A 125 29.38 -14.81 16.86
C GLY A 125 29.88 -13.37 17.06
N GLU A 126 30.82 -13.08 17.97
CA GLU A 126 31.60 -11.83 17.91
C GLU A 126 33.04 -12.06 18.39
N GLU A 127 33.90 -12.55 17.50
CA GLU A 127 35.36 -12.47 17.69
C GLU A 127 36.06 -12.46 16.33
N GLU A 128 36.10 -11.30 15.65
CA GLU A 128 37.12 -10.96 14.65
C GLU A 128 36.98 -9.50 14.20
N ALA A 129 37.85 -8.62 14.74
CA ALA A 129 38.56 -7.57 13.99
C ALA A 129 39.05 -6.47 14.94
N GLU A 130 40.21 -6.65 15.56
CA GLU A 130 41.10 -5.54 15.91
C GLU A 130 42.54 -6.08 16.10
N ARG A 131 43.18 -6.34 14.96
CA ARG A 131 44.63 -6.33 14.83
C ARG A 131 44.97 -5.47 13.63
N GLU A 132 45.21 -4.20 13.90
CA GLU A 132 46.18 -3.36 13.18
C GLU A 132 46.70 -2.28 14.13
#